data_AF-A0A1G4K189-F1
#
_entry.id   AF-A0A1G4K189-F1
#
_cell.length_a   1.000
_cell.length_b   1.000
_cell.length_c   1.000
_cell.angle_alpha   90.00
_cell.angle_beta   90.00
_cell.angle_gamma   90.00
#
_symmetry.space_group_name_H-M   'P 1'
#
loop_
_entity.id
_entity.type
_entity.pdbx_description
1 polymer ?
#
loop_
_entity_poly.entity_id
_entity_poly.type
_entity_poly.pdbx_seq_one_letter_code
_entity_poly.pdbx_strand_id
1 'polypeptide(L)'
;MADLTLHLAQLPRRPASEDTFTRDLLSAIHPNNPYAKDRDLKLPHLELALLPKDNRRVSDADCQSQDALQIYSAAKAEVLNKTSKDSSGVQLVFEALFKQLDHVYHAESAQEFTIGKLRKMCREIEHNQEMSSSLTPQELNVVRRRLRHVEPRICMKSKTHLSLLDERFKIVCLSRATCDNHTSMAFLTFLNHEAAREFVSCFDRKLVMGGRKIKISFAAQESLVGGYLHSGKRGVDALLSKKIQKKSGPNPEADADKRLKRQMRRLRHKLKHKGLEESAIHDIVHKAVQDRIASSTISTSKQSKTKTKSPEPHDNKNKKTATEVSMNPPNKVLLVQNLPSGVQSDDISSIFAADGFIEVRLVSVRNLAFVEYATISHASNVVSKLGPLYEWGGSKISIGFAK
;
A
#
# COMPACT_ATOMS: atom_id res chain seq x y z
N MET A 1 2.88 8.86 18.89
CA MET A 1 4.10 8.39 18.20
C MET A 1 3.90 6.93 17.86
N ALA A 2 4.75 6.33 17.03
CA ALA A 2 4.74 4.88 16.86
C ALA A 2 5.39 4.21 18.07
N ASP A 3 4.84 3.09 18.50
CA ASP A 3 5.31 2.27 19.60
C ASP A 3 6.06 1.04 19.08
N LEU A 4 5.65 0.49 17.93
CA LEU A 4 6.23 -0.74 17.34
C LEU A 4 7.18 -0.47 16.18
N THR A 5 7.17 0.74 15.63
CA THR A 5 7.93 1.08 14.43
C THR A 5 9.06 2.06 14.74
N LEU A 6 10.29 1.69 14.41
CA LEU A 6 11.46 2.55 14.47
C LEU A 6 11.82 3.08 13.09
N HIS A 7 12.26 4.33 13.05
CA HIS A 7 12.83 5.00 11.90
C HIS A 7 14.36 5.00 12.00
N LEU A 8 15.00 4.46 10.97
CA LEU A 8 16.44 4.42 10.78
C LEU A 8 16.84 5.46 9.73
N ALA A 9 17.76 6.35 10.09
CA ALA A 9 18.31 7.37 9.20
C ALA A 9 19.82 7.23 9.01
N GLN A 10 20.34 7.85 7.95
CA GLN A 10 21.76 7.82 7.56
C GLN A 10 22.25 6.44 7.10
N LEU A 11 21.34 5.61 6.60
CA LEU A 11 21.68 4.30 6.05
C LEU A 11 22.52 4.41 4.76
N PRO A 12 23.39 3.42 4.48
CA PRO A 12 24.05 3.34 3.19
C PRO A 12 23.03 3.15 2.07
N ARG A 13 23.27 3.79 0.92
CA ARG A 13 22.39 3.70 -0.26
C ARG A 13 22.56 2.39 -1.04
N ARG A 14 23.68 1.71 -0.83
CA ARG A 14 23.99 0.40 -1.41
C ARG A 14 23.95 -0.64 -0.29
N PRO A 15 23.52 -1.88 -0.56
CA PRO A 15 23.14 -2.42 -1.87
C PRO A 15 21.74 -2.01 -2.35
N ALA A 16 21.51 -2.07 -3.67
CA ALA A 16 20.22 -1.72 -4.29
C ALA A 16 19.15 -2.81 -4.08
N SER A 17 19.55 -4.07 -4.02
CA SER A 17 18.65 -5.18 -3.65
C SER A 17 18.18 -5.02 -2.20
N GLU A 18 16.87 -5.19 -1.97
CA GLU A 18 16.27 -5.14 -0.64
C GLU A 18 16.74 -6.31 0.23
N ASP A 19 16.87 -7.51 -0.34
CA ASP A 19 17.30 -8.69 0.39
C ASP A 19 18.74 -8.55 0.88
N THR A 20 19.65 -8.17 -0.02
CA THR A 20 21.06 -7.96 0.35
C THR A 20 21.17 -6.86 1.41
N PHE A 21 20.40 -5.79 1.27
CA PHE A 21 20.38 -4.71 2.26
C PHE A 21 19.86 -5.18 3.62
N THR A 22 18.80 -5.99 3.62
CA THR A 22 18.24 -6.57 4.84
C THR A 22 19.27 -7.45 5.54
N ARG A 23 19.97 -8.30 4.81
CA ARG A 23 21.04 -9.16 5.35
C ARG A 23 22.22 -8.36 5.90
N ASP A 24 22.66 -7.30 5.20
CA ASP A 24 23.73 -6.43 5.68
C ASP A 24 23.34 -5.72 6.99
N LEU A 25 22.09 -5.24 7.09
CA LEU A 25 21.56 -4.67 8.32
C LEU A 25 21.47 -5.71 9.45
N LEU A 26 20.96 -6.91 9.15
CA LEU A 26 20.88 -8.00 10.13
C LEU A 26 22.27 -8.42 10.60
N SER A 27 23.27 -8.47 9.72
CA SER A 27 24.66 -8.76 10.07
C SER A 27 25.25 -7.69 11.01
N ALA A 28 24.85 -6.43 10.86
CA ALA A 28 25.29 -5.34 11.74
C ALA A 28 24.58 -5.35 13.10
N ILE A 29 23.34 -5.82 13.16
CA ILE A 29 22.56 -5.93 14.41
C ILE A 29 22.98 -7.18 15.20
N HIS A 30 23.02 -8.33 14.52
CA HIS A 30 23.25 -9.64 15.11
C HIS A 30 24.09 -10.49 14.15
N PRO A 31 25.44 -10.51 14.33
CA PRO A 31 26.35 -11.22 13.42
C PRO A 31 26.09 -12.73 13.28
N ASN A 32 25.44 -13.32 14.28
CA ASN A 32 25.07 -14.73 14.29
C ASN A 32 23.66 -15.03 13.77
N ASN A 33 22.93 -14.03 13.28
CA ASN A 33 21.60 -14.21 12.72
C ASN A 33 21.63 -15.18 11.52
N PRO A 34 20.73 -16.18 11.46
CA PRO A 34 20.75 -17.20 10.42
C PRO A 34 20.59 -16.61 9.02
N TYR A 35 19.73 -15.61 8.84
CA TYR A 35 19.52 -14.93 7.56
C TYR A 35 20.69 -14.02 7.17
N ALA A 36 21.48 -13.54 8.13
CA ALA A 36 22.68 -12.78 7.82
C ALA A 36 23.84 -13.70 7.36
N LYS A 37 23.95 -14.88 7.96
CA LYS A 37 25.00 -15.87 7.66
C LYS A 37 24.74 -16.63 6.36
N ASP A 38 23.54 -17.13 6.19
CA ASP A 38 23.15 -17.94 5.04
C ASP A 38 22.49 -17.05 3.97
N ARG A 39 23.17 -16.91 2.82
CA ARG A 39 22.67 -16.10 1.70
C ARG A 39 21.55 -16.80 0.93
N ASP A 40 21.50 -18.12 0.99
CA ASP A 40 20.53 -18.94 0.25
C ASP A 40 19.22 -19.10 1.02
N LEU A 41 19.27 -18.96 2.36
CA LEU A 41 18.08 -18.97 3.20
C LEU A 41 17.15 -17.79 2.88
N LYS A 42 15.96 -18.07 2.33
CA LYS A 42 14.97 -17.04 1.97
C LYS A 42 14.56 -16.20 3.17
N LEU A 43 14.49 -14.88 2.98
CA LEU A 43 14.00 -13.96 4.01
C LEU A 43 12.49 -14.14 4.22
N PRO A 44 12.00 -14.08 5.47
CA PRO A 44 10.59 -14.12 5.75
C PRO A 44 9.92 -12.84 5.22
N HIS A 45 8.95 -13.01 4.32
CA HIS A 45 8.13 -11.92 3.82
C HIS A 45 6.72 -12.01 4.41
N LEU A 46 6.27 -10.89 5.01
CA LEU A 46 4.96 -10.80 5.62
C LEU A 46 3.96 -10.15 4.66
N GLU A 47 3.04 -10.95 4.15
CA GLU A 47 1.95 -10.45 3.32
C GLU A 47 0.71 -10.13 4.17
N LEU A 48 0.40 -8.84 4.32
CA LEU A 48 -0.76 -8.35 5.08
C LEU A 48 -2.10 -8.91 4.58
N ALA A 49 -2.18 -9.28 3.29
CA ALA A 49 -3.38 -9.86 2.68
C ALA A 49 -3.71 -11.24 3.26
N LEU A 50 -2.68 -12.07 3.46
CA LEU A 50 -2.79 -13.45 3.96
C LEU A 50 -3.07 -13.52 5.47
N LEU A 51 -2.82 -12.42 6.19
CA LEU A 51 -3.01 -12.40 7.63
C LEU A 51 -4.50 -12.47 8.04
N PRO A 52 -4.81 -13.15 9.17
CA PRO A 52 -6.16 -13.18 9.72
C PRO A 52 -6.72 -11.78 10.00
N LYS A 53 -8.05 -11.64 10.08
CA LYS A 53 -8.68 -10.35 10.44
C LYS A 53 -8.29 -9.86 11.85
N ASP A 54 -8.15 -10.81 12.77
CA ASP A 54 -7.81 -10.58 14.18
C ASP A 54 -6.33 -10.89 14.41
N ASN A 55 -5.59 -9.92 14.94
CA ASN A 55 -4.16 -10.03 15.24
C ASN A 55 -3.84 -11.04 16.35
N ARG A 56 -4.79 -11.33 17.24
CA ARG A 56 -4.58 -12.31 18.33
C ARG A 56 -4.33 -13.73 17.83
N ARG A 57 -4.64 -13.97 16.55
CA ARG A 57 -4.41 -15.24 15.86
C ARG A 57 -2.99 -15.35 15.31
N VAL A 58 -2.16 -14.34 15.47
CA VAL A 58 -0.77 -14.34 15.01
C VAL A 58 0.14 -14.54 16.22
N SER A 59 1.12 -15.43 16.10
CA SER A 59 2.09 -15.72 17.16
C SER A 59 3.45 -16.07 16.55
N ASP A 60 4.52 -15.66 17.20
CA ASP A 60 5.90 -16.00 16.84
C ASP A 60 6.40 -17.30 17.50
N ALA A 61 5.70 -17.79 18.52
CA ALA A 61 6.11 -18.97 19.26
C ALA A 61 5.54 -20.24 18.64
N ASP A 62 6.42 -21.22 18.41
CA ASP A 62 6.02 -22.58 18.11
C ASP A 62 5.46 -23.22 19.38
N CYS A 63 4.14 -23.30 19.44
CA CYS A 63 3.45 -23.90 20.58
C CYS A 63 3.52 -25.43 20.42
N GLN A 64 4.28 -26.09 21.30
CA GLN A 64 4.32 -27.54 21.34
C GLN A 64 2.97 -28.10 21.81
N SER A 65 2.69 -29.36 21.45
CA SER A 65 1.41 -30.01 21.78
C SER A 65 1.18 -30.16 23.29
N GLN A 66 2.24 -30.24 24.10
CA GLN A 66 2.13 -30.29 25.56
C GLN A 66 1.71 -28.94 26.15
N ASP A 67 2.26 -27.84 25.64
CA ASP A 67 1.89 -26.48 26.06
C ASP A 67 0.43 -26.18 25.75
N ALA A 68 -0.11 -26.76 24.68
CA ALA A 68 -1.49 -26.59 24.27
C ALA A 68 -2.51 -26.97 25.36
N LEU A 69 -2.24 -28.05 26.10
CA LEU A 69 -3.11 -28.52 27.18
C LEU A 69 -3.03 -27.60 28.41
N GLN A 70 -1.83 -27.12 28.75
CA GLN A 70 -1.65 -26.17 29.83
C GLN A 70 -2.32 -24.84 29.52
N ILE A 71 -2.15 -24.34 28.28
CA ILE A 71 -2.79 -23.12 27.78
C ILE A 71 -4.32 -23.27 27.81
N TYR A 72 -4.85 -24.42 27.40
CA TYR A 72 -6.27 -24.74 27.46
C TYR A 72 -6.79 -24.74 28.90
N SER A 73 -6.12 -25.47 29.81
CA SER A 73 -6.49 -25.55 31.22
C SER A 73 -6.52 -24.17 31.88
N ALA A 74 -5.49 -23.35 31.62
CA ALA A 74 -5.42 -21.97 32.10
C ALA A 74 -6.54 -21.10 31.52
N ALA A 75 -6.84 -21.23 30.22
CA ALA A 75 -7.91 -20.48 29.57
C ALA A 75 -9.30 -20.88 30.12
N LYS A 76 -9.52 -22.18 30.36
CA LYS A 76 -10.74 -22.71 30.98
C LYS A 76 -10.92 -22.15 32.38
N ALA A 77 -9.90 -22.26 33.24
CA ALA A 77 -9.95 -21.74 34.61
C ALA A 77 -10.22 -20.23 34.64
N GLU A 78 -9.58 -19.46 33.77
CA GLU A 78 -9.80 -18.01 33.66
C GLU A 78 -11.26 -17.68 33.30
N VAL A 79 -11.85 -18.38 32.33
CA VAL A 79 -13.23 -18.14 31.91
C VAL A 79 -14.19 -18.52 33.03
N LEU A 80 -14.05 -19.71 33.63
CA LEU A 80 -14.92 -20.19 34.71
C LEU A 80 -14.87 -19.25 35.94
N ASN A 81 -13.66 -18.81 36.33
CA ASN A 81 -13.51 -17.85 37.42
C ASN A 81 -14.19 -16.52 37.12
N LYS A 82 -14.07 -16.01 35.88
CA LYS A 82 -14.76 -14.78 35.50
C LYS A 82 -16.27 -14.97 35.41
N THR A 83 -16.78 -16.16 35.07
CA THR A 83 -18.23 -16.41 34.87
C THR A 83 -18.96 -16.66 36.18
N SER A 84 -18.25 -17.00 37.27
CA SER A 84 -18.83 -17.17 38.60
C SER A 84 -19.63 -15.95 39.11
N LYS A 85 -19.38 -14.77 38.55
CA LYS A 85 -20.09 -13.51 38.87
C LYS A 85 -21.20 -13.15 37.89
N ASP A 86 -21.33 -13.89 36.78
CA ASP A 86 -22.39 -13.68 35.79
C ASP A 86 -23.67 -14.43 36.21
N SER A 87 -24.72 -14.31 35.42
CA SER A 87 -25.97 -15.06 35.62
C SER A 87 -25.79 -16.57 35.50
N SER A 88 -26.72 -17.32 36.10
CA SER A 88 -26.73 -18.79 36.05
C SER A 88 -26.75 -19.32 34.61
N GLY A 89 -27.49 -18.68 33.70
CA GLY A 89 -27.51 -19.07 32.29
C GLY A 89 -26.13 -19.01 31.63
N VAL A 90 -25.36 -17.94 31.86
CA VAL A 90 -24.00 -17.80 31.31
C VAL A 90 -23.05 -18.85 31.91
N GLN A 91 -23.16 -19.10 33.22
CA GLN A 91 -22.36 -20.11 33.90
C GLN A 91 -22.61 -21.50 33.31
N LEU A 92 -23.89 -21.90 33.21
CA LEU A 92 -24.31 -23.19 32.67
C LEU A 92 -23.82 -23.41 31.23
N VAL A 93 -23.85 -22.38 30.38
CA VAL A 93 -23.33 -22.47 29.00
C VAL A 93 -21.83 -22.77 28.98
N PHE A 94 -21.02 -22.07 29.79
CA PHE A 94 -19.58 -22.30 29.81
C PHE A 94 -19.20 -23.62 30.47
N GLU A 95 -19.90 -24.04 31.51
CA GLU A 95 -19.72 -25.36 32.12
C GLU A 95 -20.01 -26.48 31.12
N ALA A 96 -21.16 -26.40 30.41
CA ALA A 96 -21.50 -27.35 29.36
C ALA A 96 -20.48 -27.34 28.21
N LEU A 97 -20.01 -26.16 27.80
CA LEU A 97 -19.02 -26.01 26.73
C LEU A 97 -17.68 -26.65 27.12
N PHE A 98 -17.16 -26.35 28.30
CA PHE A 98 -15.89 -26.91 28.73
C PHE A 98 -15.99 -28.40 29.04
N LYS A 99 -17.13 -28.88 29.55
CA LYS A 99 -17.38 -30.32 29.68
C LYS A 99 -17.27 -31.03 28.33
N GLN A 100 -17.90 -30.49 27.28
CA GLN A 100 -17.76 -31.05 25.92
C GLN A 100 -16.34 -30.91 25.37
N LEU A 101 -15.66 -29.79 25.62
CA LEU A 101 -14.28 -29.58 25.17
C LEU A 101 -13.31 -30.55 25.85
N ASP A 102 -13.48 -30.85 27.14
CA ASP A 102 -12.61 -31.81 27.84
C ASP A 102 -12.63 -33.20 27.21
N HIS A 103 -13.75 -33.58 26.60
CA HIS A 103 -13.89 -34.86 25.89
C HIS A 103 -13.25 -34.89 24.50
N VAL A 104 -13.04 -33.73 23.87
CA VAL A 104 -12.58 -33.63 22.47
C VAL A 104 -11.18 -33.04 22.35
N TYR A 105 -10.76 -32.24 23.33
CA TYR A 105 -9.52 -31.48 23.31
C TYR A 105 -8.40 -32.25 24.02
N HIS A 106 -7.52 -32.86 23.23
CA HIS A 106 -6.37 -33.65 23.66
C HIS A 106 -5.11 -33.12 22.96
N ALA A 107 -3.92 -33.56 23.39
CA ALA A 107 -2.64 -33.06 22.84
C ALA A 107 -2.56 -33.21 21.30
N GLU A 108 -3.08 -34.31 20.76
CA GLU A 108 -3.08 -34.58 19.31
C GLU A 108 -4.14 -33.76 18.56
N SER A 109 -5.35 -33.63 19.12
CA SER A 109 -6.46 -32.92 18.47
C SER A 109 -6.35 -31.39 18.58
N ALA A 110 -5.55 -30.88 19.53
CA ALA A 110 -5.35 -29.45 19.76
C ALA A 110 -4.86 -28.72 18.49
N GLN A 111 -3.89 -29.31 17.79
CA GLN A 111 -3.32 -28.76 16.55
C GLN A 111 -4.34 -28.67 15.42
N GLU A 112 -5.37 -29.53 15.45
CA GLU A 112 -6.43 -29.54 14.44
C GLU A 112 -7.66 -28.70 14.80
N PHE A 113 -7.70 -28.17 16.02
CA PHE A 113 -8.87 -27.50 16.56
C PHE A 113 -9.04 -26.09 15.98
N THR A 114 -10.20 -25.82 15.37
CA THR A 114 -10.49 -24.56 14.69
C THR A 114 -11.50 -23.71 15.46
N ILE A 115 -11.47 -22.39 15.24
CA ILE A 115 -12.48 -21.46 15.76
C ILE A 115 -13.88 -21.86 15.29
N GLY A 116 -14.00 -22.39 14.06
CA GLY A 116 -15.27 -22.89 13.52
C GLY A 116 -15.86 -24.03 14.34
N LYS A 117 -15.03 -25.02 14.72
CA LYS A 117 -15.44 -26.14 15.59
C LYS A 117 -15.89 -25.63 16.96
N LEU A 118 -15.10 -24.77 17.61
CA LEU A 118 -15.43 -24.19 18.91
C LEU A 118 -16.77 -23.43 18.89
N ARG A 119 -16.99 -22.57 17.89
CA ARG A 119 -18.23 -21.82 17.74
C ARG A 119 -19.42 -22.70 17.36
N LYS A 120 -19.20 -23.81 16.66
CA LYS A 120 -20.25 -24.79 16.37
C LYS A 120 -20.73 -25.44 17.66
N MET A 121 -19.81 -25.92 18.50
CA MET A 121 -20.13 -26.51 19.82
C MET A 121 -20.89 -25.51 20.71
N CYS A 122 -20.41 -24.26 20.80
CA CYS A 122 -21.11 -23.22 21.56
C CYS A 122 -22.55 -23.00 21.07
N ARG A 123 -22.77 -22.99 19.74
CA ARG A 123 -24.12 -22.85 19.17
C ARG A 123 -25.01 -24.07 19.43
N GLU A 124 -24.45 -25.28 19.36
CA GLU A 124 -25.18 -26.51 19.68
C GLU A 124 -25.66 -26.50 21.14
N ILE A 125 -24.85 -25.98 22.07
CA ILE A 125 -25.22 -25.79 23.48
C ILE A 125 -26.28 -24.68 23.63
N GLU A 126 -26.10 -23.54 22.94
CA GLU A 126 -27.07 -22.43 22.93
C GLU A 126 -28.46 -22.88 22.42
N HIS A 127 -28.54 -23.89 21.54
CA HIS A 127 -29.79 -24.39 20.94
C HIS A 127 -30.40 -25.61 21.67
N ASN A 128 -29.74 -26.11 22.72
CA ASN A 128 -30.30 -27.21 23.49
C ASN A 128 -31.55 -26.69 24.24
N GLN A 129 -32.68 -27.42 24.14
CA GLN A 129 -34.01 -26.90 24.52
C GLN A 129 -34.10 -26.46 25.99
N GLU A 130 -33.37 -27.13 26.88
CA GLU A 130 -33.32 -26.79 28.32
C GLU A 130 -32.57 -25.47 28.58
N MET A 131 -31.59 -25.12 27.76
CA MET A 131 -30.78 -23.90 27.92
C MET A 131 -31.36 -22.71 27.15
N SER A 132 -31.96 -22.96 25.99
CA SER A 132 -32.43 -21.93 25.05
C SER A 132 -33.51 -21.02 25.64
N SER A 133 -34.36 -21.54 26.52
CA SER A 133 -35.42 -20.78 27.18
C SER A 133 -34.91 -19.83 28.26
N SER A 134 -33.66 -19.98 28.70
CA SER A 134 -33.10 -19.26 29.85
C SER A 134 -32.21 -18.06 29.50
N LEU A 135 -31.73 -17.96 28.26
CA LEU A 135 -30.71 -16.98 27.88
C LEU A 135 -31.29 -15.73 27.22
N THR A 136 -31.04 -14.59 27.84
CA THR A 136 -31.32 -13.27 27.27
C THR A 136 -30.31 -12.92 26.15
N PRO A 137 -30.66 -12.02 25.22
CA PRO A 137 -29.73 -11.52 24.21
C PRO A 137 -28.46 -10.84 24.78
N GLN A 138 -28.57 -10.27 25.99
CA GLN A 138 -27.43 -9.66 26.67
C GLN A 138 -26.44 -10.72 27.17
N GLU A 139 -26.93 -11.81 27.75
CA GLU A 139 -26.11 -12.94 28.19
C GLU A 139 -25.40 -13.62 27.02
N LEU A 140 -26.10 -13.82 25.89
CA LEU A 140 -25.47 -14.32 24.66
C LEU A 140 -24.32 -13.43 24.18
N ASN A 141 -24.46 -12.11 24.32
CA ASN A 141 -23.37 -11.19 23.99
C ASN A 141 -22.19 -11.31 24.97
N VAL A 142 -22.45 -11.55 26.25
CA VAL A 142 -21.40 -11.83 27.25
C VAL A 142 -20.65 -13.11 26.89
N VAL A 143 -21.36 -14.20 26.59
CA VAL A 143 -20.80 -15.49 26.14
C VAL A 143 -19.91 -15.27 24.91
N ARG A 144 -20.45 -14.66 23.85
CA ARG A 144 -19.69 -14.40 22.60
C ARG A 144 -18.49 -13.49 22.79
N ARG A 145 -18.54 -12.53 23.72
CA ARG A 145 -17.42 -11.62 24.01
C ARG A 145 -16.29 -12.35 24.73
N ARG A 146 -16.64 -13.18 25.72
CA ARG A 146 -15.68 -13.99 26.48
C ARG A 146 -15.06 -15.07 25.60
N LEU A 147 -15.87 -15.78 24.81
CA LEU A 147 -15.40 -16.80 23.87
C LEU A 147 -14.39 -16.22 22.88
N ARG A 148 -14.65 -15.03 22.33
CA ARG A 148 -13.70 -14.32 21.43
C ARG A 148 -12.33 -14.03 22.06
N HIS A 149 -12.22 -13.97 23.38
CA HIS A 149 -10.94 -13.73 24.05
C HIS A 149 -10.12 -15.02 24.18
N VAL A 150 -10.77 -16.16 24.38
CA VAL A 150 -10.11 -17.47 24.51
C VAL A 150 -9.94 -18.22 23.19
N GLU A 151 -10.73 -17.89 22.17
CA GLU A 151 -10.65 -18.47 20.82
C GLU A 151 -9.21 -18.60 20.30
N PRO A 152 -8.36 -17.54 20.31
CA PRO A 152 -7.01 -17.64 19.78
C PRO A 152 -6.08 -18.51 20.62
N ARG A 153 -6.38 -18.72 21.91
CA ARG A 153 -5.57 -19.56 22.80
C ARG A 153 -5.85 -21.05 22.59
N ILE A 154 -7.12 -21.39 22.42
CA ILE A 154 -7.60 -22.79 22.29
C ILE A 154 -7.51 -23.28 20.83
N CYS A 155 -7.76 -22.42 19.84
CA CYS A 155 -7.90 -22.87 18.45
C CYS A 155 -6.58 -22.80 17.68
N MET A 156 -5.68 -23.76 17.90
CA MET A 156 -4.31 -23.72 17.35
C MET A 156 -4.25 -23.76 15.83
N LYS A 157 -5.10 -24.56 15.16
CA LYS A 157 -5.15 -24.61 13.68
C LYS A 157 -5.44 -23.27 13.04
N SER A 158 -6.11 -22.38 13.78
CA SER A 158 -6.47 -21.05 13.31
C SER A 158 -5.39 -20.00 13.57
N LYS A 159 -4.29 -20.37 14.24
CA LYS A 159 -3.14 -19.49 14.42
C LYS A 159 -2.31 -19.43 13.14
N THR A 160 -1.76 -18.26 12.87
CA THR A 160 -0.79 -18.04 11.81
C THR A 160 0.55 -17.77 12.46
N HIS A 161 1.53 -18.61 12.16
CA HIS A 161 2.90 -18.41 12.64
C HIS A 161 3.51 -17.18 11.96
N LEU A 162 4.14 -16.32 12.75
CA LEU A 162 4.81 -15.11 12.28
C LEU A 162 6.32 -15.32 12.28
N SER A 163 6.87 -15.53 11.10
CA SER A 163 8.31 -15.64 10.93
C SER A 163 8.99 -14.29 11.18
N LEU A 164 9.99 -14.28 12.06
CA LEU A 164 10.75 -13.09 12.45
C LEU A 164 12.04 -12.98 11.63
N LEU A 165 12.46 -11.75 11.33
CA LEU A 165 13.78 -11.45 10.75
C LEU A 165 14.90 -11.60 11.79
N ASP A 166 14.60 -11.31 13.06
CA ASP A 166 15.52 -11.54 14.17
C ASP A 166 14.74 -11.92 15.43
N GLU A 167 15.05 -13.10 15.97
CA GLU A 167 14.37 -13.63 17.16
C GLU A 167 14.74 -12.90 18.44
N ARG A 168 16.00 -12.42 18.56
CA ARG A 168 16.52 -11.78 19.77
C ARG A 168 15.83 -10.45 20.01
N PHE A 169 15.77 -9.59 19.00
CA PHE A 169 15.12 -8.29 19.07
C PHE A 169 13.68 -8.31 18.56
N LYS A 170 13.12 -9.50 18.27
CA LYS A 170 11.74 -9.67 17.79
C LYS A 170 11.40 -8.77 16.60
N ILE A 171 12.31 -8.68 15.64
CA ILE A 171 12.14 -7.87 14.42
C ILE A 171 11.24 -8.65 13.47
N VAL A 172 10.12 -8.05 13.08
CA VAL A 172 9.12 -8.68 12.21
C VAL A 172 9.41 -8.37 10.75
N CYS A 173 9.62 -7.10 10.41
CA CYS A 173 9.88 -6.70 9.03
C CYS A 173 10.74 -5.44 8.95
N LEU A 174 11.47 -5.34 7.84
CA LEU A 174 12.16 -4.14 7.40
C LEU A 174 11.41 -3.57 6.19
N SER A 175 11.27 -2.25 6.12
CA SER A 175 10.76 -1.58 4.92
C SER A 175 11.69 -0.44 4.54
N ARG A 176 12.10 -0.40 3.27
CA ARG A 176 12.97 0.65 2.73
C ARG A 176 12.29 1.36 1.58
N ALA A 177 12.41 2.69 1.56
CA ALA A 177 11.92 3.47 0.43
C ALA A 177 12.93 3.40 -0.73
N THR A 178 12.44 3.13 -1.94
CA THR A 178 13.25 3.11 -3.16
C THR A 178 13.33 4.47 -3.86
N CYS A 179 12.63 5.49 -3.36
CA CYS A 179 12.63 6.82 -3.97
C CYS A 179 13.84 7.67 -3.54
N ASP A 180 14.37 8.48 -4.46
CA ASP A 180 15.61 9.28 -4.29
C ASP A 180 15.66 10.07 -2.97
N ASN A 181 14.54 10.67 -2.59
CA ASN A 181 14.42 11.50 -1.39
C ASN A 181 14.54 10.72 -0.08
N HIS A 182 14.35 9.40 -0.12
CA HIS A 182 14.28 8.54 1.07
C HIS A 182 15.17 7.30 0.99
N THR A 183 16.11 7.26 0.04
CA THR A 183 17.06 6.15 -0.17
C THR A 183 17.95 5.84 1.03
N SER A 184 18.16 6.80 1.93
CA SER A 184 18.99 6.63 3.15
C SER A 184 18.15 6.44 4.42
N MET A 185 16.88 6.05 4.28
CA MET A 185 15.95 5.85 5.38
C MET A 185 15.24 4.49 5.25
N ALA A 186 15.01 3.86 6.39
CA ALA A 186 14.24 2.62 6.48
C ALA A 186 13.43 2.60 7.77
N PHE A 187 12.47 1.70 7.84
CA PHE A 187 11.66 1.47 9.03
C PHE A 187 11.73 0.01 9.45
N LEU A 188 12.04 -0.21 10.73
CA LEU A 188 11.98 -1.52 11.37
C LEU A 188 10.69 -1.63 12.16
N THR A 189 9.97 -2.75 12.01
CA THR A 189 8.79 -3.05 12.80
C THR A 189 9.08 -4.21 13.74
N PHE A 190 8.72 -4.03 15.01
CA PHE A 190 8.96 -4.98 16.09
C PHE A 190 7.65 -5.66 16.48
N LEU A 191 7.76 -6.86 17.07
CA LEU A 191 6.61 -7.59 17.57
C LEU A 191 5.93 -6.84 18.72
N ASN A 192 6.75 -6.34 19.66
CA ASN A 192 6.31 -5.70 20.90
C ASN A 192 7.06 -4.38 21.15
N HIS A 193 6.44 -3.48 21.90
CA HIS A 193 7.02 -2.17 22.23
C HIS A 193 8.27 -2.28 23.11
N GLU A 194 8.34 -3.30 23.97
CA GLU A 194 9.51 -3.58 24.80
C GLU A 194 10.74 -3.91 23.96
N ALA A 195 10.59 -4.77 22.95
CA ALA A 195 11.67 -5.12 22.04
C ALA A 195 12.16 -3.90 21.25
N ALA A 196 11.25 -3.02 20.81
CA ALA A 196 11.62 -1.76 20.16
C ALA A 196 12.42 -0.84 21.09
N ARG A 197 12.02 -0.71 22.36
CA ARG A 197 12.74 0.08 23.37
C ARG A 197 14.12 -0.49 23.69
N GLU A 198 14.21 -1.80 23.88
CA GLU A 198 15.47 -2.51 24.09
C GLU A 198 16.41 -2.31 22.89
N PHE A 199 15.89 -2.42 21.67
CA PHE A 199 16.67 -2.17 20.47
C PHE A 199 17.25 -0.75 20.44
N VAL A 200 16.45 0.28 20.77
CA VAL A 200 16.93 1.67 20.83
C VAL A 200 18.01 1.82 21.91
N SER A 201 17.84 1.25 23.10
CA SER A 201 18.83 1.39 24.18
C SER A 201 20.15 0.68 23.86
N CYS A 202 20.09 -0.45 23.16
CA CYS A 202 21.27 -1.18 22.71
C CYS A 202 22.03 -0.46 21.60
N PHE A 203 21.32 0.12 20.62
CA PHE A 203 21.91 0.53 19.35
C PHE A 203 21.97 2.03 19.08
N ASP A 204 21.32 2.88 19.87
CA ASP A 204 21.33 4.32 19.62
C ASP A 204 22.77 4.86 19.57
N ARG A 205 23.11 5.48 18.42
CA ARG A 205 24.45 6.00 18.06
C ARG A 205 25.59 4.97 18.02
N LYS A 206 25.32 3.70 18.27
CA LYS A 206 26.31 2.60 18.28
C LYS A 206 26.24 1.74 17.03
N LEU A 207 25.06 1.61 16.41
CA LEU A 207 24.89 0.82 15.19
C LEU A 207 25.66 1.45 14.02
N VAL A 208 26.60 0.69 13.46
CA VAL A 208 27.38 1.08 12.29
C VAL A 208 27.10 0.10 11.16
N MET A 209 26.78 0.63 9.98
CA MET A 209 26.57 -0.18 8.77
C MET A 209 27.27 0.50 7.59
N GLY A 210 28.11 -0.26 6.88
CA GLY A 210 28.89 0.28 5.75
C GLY A 210 29.72 1.52 6.12
N GLY A 211 30.30 1.52 7.33
CA GLY A 211 31.10 2.64 7.85
C GLY A 211 30.30 3.87 8.31
N ARG A 212 28.95 3.83 8.27
CA ARG A 212 28.09 4.94 8.69
C ARG A 212 27.43 4.64 10.03
N LYS A 213 27.44 5.62 10.94
CA LYS A 213 26.65 5.57 12.17
C LYS A 213 25.18 5.80 11.84
N ILE A 214 24.32 4.87 12.25
CA ILE A 214 22.89 4.93 11.97
C ILE A 214 22.19 5.68 13.09
N LYS A 215 21.33 6.64 12.74
CA LYS A 215 20.49 7.35 13.69
C LYS A 215 19.16 6.61 13.84
N ILE A 216 18.82 6.25 15.07
CA ILE A 216 17.61 5.48 15.40
C ILE A 216 16.65 6.38 16.16
N SER A 217 15.36 6.31 15.83
CA SER A 217 14.31 7.08 16.51
C SER A 217 12.97 6.37 16.35
N PHE A 218 12.01 6.58 17.26
CA PHE A 218 10.65 6.11 17.03
C PHE A 218 10.02 6.83 15.82
N ALA A 219 9.29 6.09 15.00
CA ALA A 219 8.64 6.66 13.83
C ALA A 219 7.48 7.59 14.25
N ALA A 220 7.17 8.58 13.41
CA ALA A 220 6.03 9.47 13.65
C ALA A 220 4.68 8.74 13.51
N GLN A 221 4.63 7.69 12.68
CA GLN A 221 3.46 6.88 12.40
C GLN A 221 3.85 5.41 12.41
N GLU A 222 2.92 4.54 12.80
CA GLU A 222 3.11 3.10 12.70
C GLU A 222 3.25 2.65 11.25
N SER A 223 4.07 1.62 11.04
CA SER A 223 4.06 0.87 9.80
C SER A 223 2.71 0.16 9.62
N LEU A 224 2.38 -0.25 8.40
CA LEU A 224 1.15 -1.02 8.16
C LEU A 224 1.16 -2.33 8.96
N VAL A 225 2.32 -2.97 9.08
CA VAL A 225 2.52 -4.17 9.90
C VAL A 225 2.35 -3.85 11.39
N GLY A 226 2.94 -2.75 11.89
CA GLY A 226 2.76 -2.32 13.29
C GLY A 226 1.29 -2.02 13.62
N GLY A 227 0.58 -1.34 12.71
CA GLY A 227 -0.85 -1.12 12.84
C GLY A 227 -1.66 -2.42 12.91
N TYR A 228 -1.28 -3.41 12.10
CA TYR A 228 -1.86 -4.75 12.16
C TYR A 228 -1.57 -5.44 13.50
N LEU A 229 -0.32 -5.46 13.95
CA LEU A 229 0.06 -6.12 15.21
C LEU A 229 -0.63 -5.49 16.42
N HIS A 230 -0.91 -4.19 16.40
CA HIS A 230 -1.61 -3.51 17.48
C HIS A 230 -3.13 -3.81 17.54
N SER A 231 -3.82 -3.80 16.38
CA SER A 231 -5.30 -3.83 16.37
C SER A 231 -5.93 -4.64 15.22
N GLY A 232 -5.15 -5.52 14.59
CA GLY A 232 -5.57 -6.33 13.45
C GLY A 232 -5.84 -5.49 12.21
N LYS A 233 -6.70 -6.00 11.31
CA LYS A 233 -7.00 -5.29 10.05
C LYS A 233 -7.59 -3.89 10.27
N ARG A 234 -8.31 -3.69 11.38
CA ARG A 234 -8.86 -2.37 11.76
C ARG A 234 -7.77 -1.32 11.94
N GLY A 235 -6.60 -1.70 12.45
CA GLY A 235 -5.46 -0.78 12.58
C GLY A 235 -4.90 -0.35 11.25
N VAL A 236 -4.76 -1.31 10.32
CA VAL A 236 -4.33 -1.04 8.94
C VAL A 236 -5.31 -0.08 8.26
N ASP A 237 -6.61 -0.36 8.35
CA ASP A 237 -7.67 0.46 7.77
C ASP A 237 -7.67 1.89 8.36
N ALA A 238 -7.44 2.01 9.68
CA ALA A 238 -7.32 3.30 10.35
C ALA A 238 -6.09 4.11 9.86
N LEU A 239 -4.95 3.46 9.59
CA LEU A 239 -3.77 4.13 9.04
C LEU A 239 -3.99 4.55 7.58
N LEU A 240 -4.61 3.69 6.77
CA LEU A 240 -4.90 3.97 5.37
C LEU A 240 -5.94 5.08 5.22
N SER A 241 -7.02 5.06 6.00
CA SER A 241 -8.03 6.12 6.00
C SER A 241 -7.47 7.47 6.43
N LYS A 242 -6.61 7.52 7.46
CA LYS A 242 -5.86 8.75 7.82
C LYS A 242 -4.99 9.24 6.66
N LYS A 243 -4.36 8.35 5.91
CA LYS A 243 -3.55 8.70 4.74
C LYS A 243 -4.42 9.25 3.60
N ILE A 244 -5.59 8.67 3.37
CA ILE A 244 -6.58 9.18 2.40
C ILE A 244 -7.04 10.57 2.81
N GLN A 245 -7.46 10.77 4.06
CA GLN A 245 -7.87 12.07 4.60
C GLN A 245 -6.76 13.14 4.49
N LYS A 246 -5.50 12.74 4.70
CA LYS A 246 -4.36 13.65 4.55
C LYS A 246 -4.02 13.95 3.09
N LYS A 247 -4.18 12.97 2.19
CA LYS A 247 -4.00 13.15 0.73
C LYS A 247 -5.16 13.91 0.09
N SER A 248 -6.36 13.81 0.63
CA SER A 248 -7.51 14.63 0.26
C SER A 248 -7.46 16.03 0.89
N GLY A 249 -6.36 16.43 1.54
CA GLY A 249 -6.22 17.81 2.00
C GLY A 249 -5.89 18.75 0.84
N PRO A 250 -5.96 20.08 1.03
CA PRO A 250 -7.02 20.88 1.66
C PRO A 250 -8.14 21.15 0.62
N ASN A 251 -9.16 21.98 0.94
CA ASN A 251 -10.12 22.47 -0.06
C ASN A 251 -9.34 22.86 -1.35
N PRO A 252 -9.70 22.43 -2.58
CA PRO A 252 -8.96 22.78 -3.80
C PRO A 252 -8.63 24.27 -3.91
N GLU A 253 -9.48 25.10 -3.30
CA GLU A 253 -9.33 26.52 -3.05
C GLU A 253 -8.04 26.90 -2.28
N ALA A 254 -7.72 26.21 -1.19
CA ALA A 254 -6.53 26.49 -0.38
C ALA A 254 -5.21 26.11 -1.09
N ASP A 255 -5.25 25.13 -2.00
CA ASP A 255 -4.10 24.80 -2.86
C ASP A 255 -3.97 25.76 -4.05
N ALA A 256 -5.09 26.24 -4.60
CA ALA A 256 -5.10 27.33 -5.57
C ALA A 256 -4.50 28.62 -4.96
N ASP A 257 -4.84 28.94 -3.73
CA ASP A 257 -4.29 30.08 -2.98
C ASP A 257 -2.78 29.98 -2.76
N LYS A 258 -2.27 28.81 -2.36
CA LYS A 258 -0.82 28.59 -2.22
C LYS A 258 -0.10 28.76 -3.55
N ARG A 259 -0.68 28.28 -4.65
CA ARG A 259 -0.14 28.46 -6.00
C ARG A 259 -0.13 29.94 -6.41
N LEU A 260 -1.21 30.67 -6.13
CA LEU A 260 -1.34 32.10 -6.40
C LEU A 260 -0.30 32.90 -5.60
N LYS A 261 -0.18 32.65 -4.28
CA LYS A 261 0.84 33.28 -3.42
C LYS A 261 2.25 33.03 -3.93
N ARG A 262 2.56 31.81 -4.37
CA ARG A 262 3.88 31.48 -4.96
C ARG A 262 4.14 32.23 -6.26
N GLN A 263 3.13 32.37 -7.12
CA GLN A 263 3.24 33.12 -8.37
C GLN A 263 3.42 34.62 -8.11
N MET A 264 2.68 35.20 -7.17
CA MET A 264 2.84 36.61 -6.78
C MET A 264 4.19 36.88 -6.15
N ARG A 265 4.72 35.97 -5.32
CA ARG A 265 6.08 36.06 -4.80
C ARG A 265 7.13 36.07 -5.92
N ARG A 266 6.98 35.19 -6.91
CA ARG A 266 7.88 35.13 -8.08
C ARG A 266 7.78 36.40 -8.93
N LEU A 267 6.58 36.95 -9.10
CA LEU A 267 6.37 38.21 -9.83
C LEU A 267 7.04 39.38 -9.11
N ARG A 268 6.79 39.55 -7.79
CA ARG A 268 7.47 40.57 -6.96
C ARG A 268 8.99 40.49 -7.09
N HIS A 269 9.55 39.28 -6.96
CA HIS A 269 11.00 39.07 -7.09
C HIS A 269 11.53 39.46 -8.49
N LYS A 270 10.82 39.10 -9.56
CA LYS A 270 11.21 39.47 -10.93
C LYS A 270 11.14 40.98 -11.15
N LEU A 271 10.12 41.65 -10.63
CA LEU A 271 9.94 43.10 -10.79
C LEU A 271 10.98 43.89 -9.97
N LYS A 272 11.32 43.41 -8.76
CA LYS A 272 12.40 43.99 -7.95
C LYS A 272 13.75 43.89 -8.64
N HIS A 273 14.04 42.76 -9.29
CA HIS A 273 15.24 42.60 -10.12
C HIS A 273 15.29 43.51 -11.36
N LYS A 274 14.14 44.03 -11.81
CA LYS A 274 14.05 44.99 -12.92
C LYS A 274 14.17 46.45 -12.47
N GLY A 275 14.45 46.70 -11.18
CA GLY A 275 14.65 48.05 -10.64
C GLY A 275 13.37 48.87 -10.52
N LEU A 276 12.21 48.22 -10.43
CA LEU A 276 10.94 48.92 -10.19
C LEU A 276 10.81 49.31 -8.71
N GLU A 277 10.29 50.50 -8.45
CA GLU A 277 9.99 51.01 -7.11
C GLU A 277 8.97 50.15 -6.37
N GLU A 278 9.12 50.03 -5.05
CA GLU A 278 8.37 49.09 -4.21
C GLU A 278 6.84 49.36 -4.25
N SER A 279 6.44 50.61 -4.46
CA SER A 279 5.04 51.05 -4.66
C SER A 279 4.47 50.57 -6.00
N ALA A 280 5.18 50.77 -7.11
CA ALA A 280 4.76 50.32 -8.43
C ALA A 280 4.66 48.78 -8.52
N ILE A 281 5.54 48.06 -7.83
CA ILE A 281 5.47 46.59 -7.73
C ILE A 281 4.19 46.16 -7.01
N HIS A 282 3.81 46.86 -5.95
CA HIS A 282 2.60 46.54 -5.19
C HIS A 282 1.35 46.65 -6.08
N ASP A 283 1.23 47.74 -6.84
CA ASP A 283 0.08 48.00 -7.69
C ASP A 283 -0.03 46.99 -8.85
N ILE A 284 1.09 46.66 -9.49
CA ILE A 284 1.13 45.65 -10.56
C ILE A 284 0.70 44.28 -10.04
N VAL A 285 1.16 43.90 -8.84
CA VAL A 285 0.82 42.61 -8.24
C VAL A 285 -0.64 42.58 -7.77
N HIS A 286 -1.14 43.69 -7.22
CA HIS A 286 -2.54 43.80 -6.79
C HIS A 286 -3.50 43.71 -8.00
N LYS A 287 -3.18 44.41 -9.09
CA LYS A 287 -3.93 44.35 -10.34
C LYS A 287 -3.94 42.94 -10.94
N ALA A 288 -2.79 42.25 -10.96
CA ALA A 288 -2.69 40.88 -11.44
C ALA A 288 -3.47 39.85 -10.60
N VAL A 289 -3.72 40.14 -9.32
CA VAL A 289 -4.60 39.31 -8.47
C VAL A 289 -6.07 39.59 -8.80
N GLN A 290 -6.46 40.86 -8.94
CA GLN A 290 -7.82 41.25 -9.29
C GLN A 290 -8.26 40.71 -10.66
N ASP A 291 -7.42 40.81 -11.69
CA ASP A 291 -7.72 40.31 -13.04
C ASP A 291 -7.98 38.79 -13.06
N ARG A 292 -7.32 38.06 -12.15
CA ARG A 292 -7.49 36.60 -12.01
C ARG A 292 -8.74 36.21 -11.24
N ILE A 293 -9.10 36.99 -10.23
CA ILE A 293 -10.36 36.79 -9.52
C ILE A 293 -11.52 37.06 -10.49
N ALA A 294 -11.45 38.16 -11.25
CA ALA A 294 -12.47 38.52 -12.23
C ALA A 294 -12.63 37.51 -13.39
N SER A 295 -11.53 36.93 -13.87
CA SER A 295 -11.60 35.89 -14.92
C SER A 295 -12.14 34.55 -14.40
N SER A 296 -12.01 34.25 -13.11
CA SER A 296 -12.54 33.02 -12.51
C SER A 296 -14.06 33.03 -12.29
N THR A 297 -14.67 34.19 -12.05
CA THR A 297 -16.13 34.36 -11.85
C THR A 297 -16.95 34.32 -13.14
N ILE A 298 -16.33 34.54 -14.30
CA ILE A 298 -17.03 34.59 -15.60
C ILE A 298 -17.24 33.19 -16.20
N SER A 299 -16.47 32.19 -15.77
CA SER A 299 -16.51 30.82 -16.31
C SER A 299 -17.63 29.91 -15.77
N THR A 300 -18.44 30.35 -14.80
CA THR A 300 -19.45 29.50 -14.12
C THR A 300 -20.89 29.73 -14.60
N SER A 301 -21.12 30.63 -15.56
CA SER A 301 -22.48 31.03 -15.98
C SER A 301 -22.67 31.06 -17.51
N LYS A 302 -22.43 29.94 -18.22
CA LYS A 302 -22.96 29.75 -19.59
C LYS A 302 -22.92 28.29 -20.04
N GLN A 303 -23.94 27.53 -19.63
CA GLN A 303 -24.40 26.34 -20.37
C GLN A 303 -25.93 26.34 -20.38
N SER A 304 -26.53 26.85 -21.47
CA SER A 304 -27.78 26.30 -22.02
C SER A 304 -28.09 26.86 -23.42
N LYS A 305 -28.29 25.92 -24.35
CA LYS A 305 -29.18 25.92 -25.54
C LYS A 305 -28.78 26.61 -26.88
N THR A 306 -28.72 25.70 -27.88
CA THR A 306 -29.27 25.71 -29.27
C THR A 306 -28.50 26.21 -30.51
N LYS A 307 -28.52 25.31 -31.53
CA LYS A 307 -28.07 25.35 -32.94
C LYS A 307 -28.83 26.46 -33.74
N THR A 308 -28.48 27.02 -34.92
CA THR A 308 -27.77 26.57 -36.15
C THR A 308 -27.54 27.78 -37.09
N LYS A 309 -26.61 27.63 -38.06
CA LYS A 309 -26.38 28.31 -39.37
C LYS A 309 -25.22 29.31 -39.48
N SER A 310 -24.24 28.86 -40.28
CA SER A 310 -23.08 29.54 -40.89
C SER A 310 -23.50 30.67 -41.85
N PRO A 311 -22.60 31.62 -42.22
CA PRO A 311 -21.46 31.34 -43.12
C PRO A 311 -20.09 31.88 -42.65
N GLU A 312 -19.05 31.28 -43.24
CA GLU A 312 -17.59 31.40 -43.05
C GLU A 312 -16.97 32.76 -43.47
N PRO A 313 -15.63 32.97 -43.41
CA PRO A 313 -14.56 32.26 -42.69
C PRO A 313 -13.68 33.20 -41.84
N HIS A 314 -13.10 32.70 -40.73
CA HIS A 314 -11.69 32.94 -40.42
C HIS A 314 -11.24 32.00 -39.30
N ASP A 315 -10.31 31.12 -39.67
CA ASP A 315 -9.69 30.08 -38.87
C ASP A 315 -9.00 30.61 -37.60
N ASN A 316 -9.21 29.92 -36.49
CA ASN A 316 -8.13 29.58 -35.55
C ASN A 316 -8.56 28.44 -34.61
N LYS A 317 -8.40 27.21 -35.11
CA LYS A 317 -8.46 25.97 -34.33
C LYS A 317 -7.17 25.81 -33.52
N ASN A 318 -7.27 25.86 -32.18
CA ASN A 318 -6.24 25.30 -31.31
C ASN A 318 -6.28 23.77 -31.36
N LYS A 319 -5.61 23.24 -32.38
CA LYS A 319 -5.29 21.83 -32.58
C LYS A 319 -4.28 21.42 -31.51
N LYS A 320 -4.64 20.47 -30.64
CA LYS A 320 -3.66 19.76 -29.80
C LYS A 320 -2.63 19.16 -30.75
N THR A 321 -1.39 19.62 -30.63
CA THR A 321 -0.28 19.23 -31.49
C THR A 321 0.06 17.77 -31.27
N ALA A 322 -0.40 16.92 -32.19
CA ALA A 322 0.32 15.70 -32.52
C ALA A 322 1.72 16.12 -32.96
N THR A 323 2.76 15.62 -32.30
CA THR A 323 4.14 15.83 -32.72
C THR A 323 4.28 15.31 -34.15
N GLU A 324 4.68 16.13 -35.12
CA GLU A 324 4.96 15.67 -36.48
C GLU A 324 6.11 14.65 -36.43
N VAL A 325 5.76 13.37 -36.55
CA VAL A 325 6.71 12.24 -36.51
C VAL A 325 7.36 12.00 -37.88
N SER A 326 6.94 12.76 -38.92
CA SER A 326 7.36 12.56 -40.31
C SER A 326 8.80 13.00 -40.62
N MET A 327 9.48 13.70 -39.71
CA MET A 327 10.84 14.23 -39.92
C MET A 327 11.92 13.60 -39.03
N ASN A 328 11.61 12.54 -38.30
CA ASN A 328 12.60 11.88 -37.45
C ASN A 328 13.56 11.00 -38.29
N PRO A 329 14.86 10.94 -37.93
CA PRO A 329 15.81 10.04 -38.61
C PRO A 329 15.33 8.58 -38.57
N PRO A 330 15.65 7.77 -39.60
CA PRO A 330 15.28 6.36 -39.62
C PRO A 330 15.75 5.63 -38.37
N ASN A 331 14.81 4.96 -37.69
CA ASN A 331 15.03 4.22 -36.45
C ASN A 331 14.39 2.83 -36.56
N LYS A 332 14.85 1.87 -35.75
CA LYS A 332 14.29 0.52 -35.65
C LYS A 332 12.91 0.48 -35.02
N VAL A 333 12.52 1.55 -34.32
CA VAL A 333 11.25 1.67 -33.60
C VAL A 333 10.34 2.67 -34.29
N LEU A 334 9.11 2.26 -34.57
CA LEU A 334 8.04 3.11 -35.08
C LEU A 334 7.14 3.58 -33.94
N LEU A 335 6.75 4.84 -33.99
CA LEU A 335 5.76 5.47 -33.13
C LEU A 335 4.45 5.58 -33.90
N VAL A 336 3.41 4.93 -33.37
CA VAL A 336 2.04 4.99 -33.88
C VAL A 336 1.21 5.85 -32.93
N GLN A 337 0.57 6.90 -33.46
CA GLN A 337 -0.26 7.84 -32.69
C GLN A 337 -1.70 7.85 -33.19
N ASN A 338 -2.62 8.31 -32.33
CA ASN A 338 -4.06 8.41 -32.59
C ASN A 338 -4.76 7.05 -32.76
N LEU A 339 -4.35 6.06 -31.99
CA LEU A 339 -5.03 4.76 -31.96
C LEU A 339 -6.48 4.90 -31.44
N PRO A 340 -7.44 4.13 -31.99
CA PRO A 340 -8.79 4.11 -31.46
C PRO A 340 -8.82 3.58 -30.01
N SER A 341 -9.75 4.08 -29.20
CA SER A 341 -9.88 3.66 -27.80
C SER A 341 -10.40 2.22 -27.71
N GLY A 342 -9.66 1.35 -27.02
CA GLY A 342 -10.03 -0.06 -26.80
C GLY A 342 -9.24 -1.09 -27.62
N VAL A 343 -8.27 -0.64 -28.42
CA VAL A 343 -7.35 -1.51 -29.17
C VAL A 343 -6.44 -2.32 -28.23
N GLN A 344 -6.28 -3.61 -28.52
CA GLN A 344 -5.33 -4.50 -27.82
C GLN A 344 -3.99 -4.60 -28.57
N SER A 345 -2.97 -5.13 -27.89
CA SER A 345 -1.65 -5.38 -28.49
C SER A 345 -1.71 -6.26 -29.73
N ASP A 346 -2.60 -7.25 -29.72
CA ASP A 346 -2.65 -8.30 -30.74
C ASP A 346 -3.23 -7.78 -32.06
N ASP A 347 -4.16 -6.82 -31.97
CA ASP A 347 -4.73 -6.13 -33.13
C ASP A 347 -3.67 -5.30 -33.86
N ILE A 348 -2.79 -4.64 -33.10
CA ILE A 348 -1.67 -3.85 -33.64
C ILE A 348 -0.62 -4.79 -34.23
N SER A 349 -0.32 -5.89 -33.54
CA SER A 349 0.63 -6.89 -34.03
C SER A 349 0.20 -7.45 -35.39
N SER A 350 -1.10 -7.62 -35.62
CA SER A 350 -1.63 -8.16 -36.88
C SER A 350 -1.44 -7.22 -38.07
N ILE A 351 -1.52 -5.90 -37.85
CA ILE A 351 -1.35 -4.88 -38.90
C ILE A 351 0.13 -4.65 -39.21
N PHE A 352 0.98 -4.75 -38.19
CA PHE A 352 2.42 -4.49 -38.28
C PHE A 352 3.26 -5.78 -38.37
N ALA A 353 2.62 -6.93 -38.59
CA ALA A 353 3.30 -8.20 -38.83
C ALA A 353 4.02 -8.17 -40.19
N ALA A 354 5.31 -7.85 -40.15
CA ALA A 354 6.20 -7.90 -41.30
C ALA A 354 7.53 -8.55 -40.91
N ASP A 355 8.34 -8.89 -41.91
CA ASP A 355 9.67 -9.47 -41.69
C ASP A 355 10.49 -8.61 -40.72
N GLY A 356 10.98 -9.24 -39.65
CA GLY A 356 11.79 -8.58 -38.64
C GLY A 356 11.02 -7.88 -37.52
N PHE A 357 9.72 -8.12 -37.36
CA PHE A 357 8.95 -7.67 -36.20
C PHE A 357 9.46 -8.32 -34.88
N ILE A 358 9.60 -7.51 -33.81
CA ILE A 358 10.07 -7.98 -32.49
C ILE A 358 8.95 -7.87 -31.45
N GLU A 359 8.49 -6.66 -31.16
CA GLU A 359 7.59 -6.38 -30.03
C GLU A 359 6.72 -5.14 -30.30
N VAL A 360 5.49 -5.15 -29.76
CA VAL A 360 4.60 -3.98 -29.68
C VAL A 360 4.41 -3.58 -28.23
N ARG A 361 4.73 -2.33 -27.90
CA ARG A 361 4.44 -1.72 -26.59
C ARG A 361 3.31 -0.71 -26.72
N LEU A 362 2.12 -1.11 -26.27
CA LEU A 362 0.92 -0.28 -26.25
C LEU A 362 0.90 0.65 -25.01
N VAL A 363 0.62 1.93 -25.23
CA VAL A 363 0.36 2.93 -24.18
C VAL A 363 -1.06 3.45 -24.33
N SER A 364 -2.00 2.70 -23.76
CA SER A 364 -3.44 2.94 -23.87
C SER A 364 -3.88 4.31 -23.34
N VAL A 365 -3.23 4.85 -22.30
CA VAL A 365 -3.57 6.15 -21.69
C VAL A 365 -3.44 7.33 -22.67
N ARG A 366 -2.56 7.20 -23.68
CA ARG A 366 -2.28 8.26 -24.66
C ARG A 366 -2.61 7.86 -26.09
N ASN A 367 -3.28 6.71 -26.29
CA ASN A 367 -3.61 6.18 -27.62
C ASN A 367 -2.40 6.12 -28.56
N LEU A 368 -1.27 5.61 -28.05
CA LEU A 368 -0.03 5.47 -28.80
C LEU A 368 0.58 4.08 -28.60
N ALA A 369 1.34 3.62 -29.58
CA ALA A 369 2.10 2.38 -29.50
C ALA A 369 3.50 2.54 -30.09
N PHE A 370 4.43 1.77 -29.58
CA PHE A 370 5.77 1.61 -30.14
C PHE A 370 5.89 0.22 -30.78
N VAL A 371 6.35 0.17 -32.01
CA VAL A 371 6.55 -1.09 -32.76
C VAL A 371 8.03 -1.24 -33.07
N GLU A 372 8.66 -2.27 -32.54
CA GLU A 372 10.10 -2.52 -32.69
C GLU A 372 10.40 -3.57 -33.76
N TYR A 373 11.40 -3.29 -34.59
CA TYR A 373 11.91 -4.20 -35.63
C TYR A 373 13.40 -4.50 -35.44
N ALA A 374 13.85 -5.62 -36.00
CA ALA A 374 15.24 -6.08 -35.92
C ALA A 374 16.24 -5.12 -36.60
N THR A 375 15.86 -4.56 -37.74
CA THR A 375 16.70 -3.65 -38.51
C THR A 375 15.93 -2.41 -38.94
N ILE A 376 16.67 -1.32 -39.19
CA ILE A 376 16.10 -0.04 -39.66
C ILE A 376 15.43 -0.24 -41.02
N SER A 377 16.03 -1.09 -41.88
CA SER A 377 15.50 -1.42 -43.21
C SER A 377 14.10 -2.04 -43.14
N HIS A 378 13.84 -2.93 -42.16
CA HIS A 378 12.50 -3.50 -41.97
C HIS A 378 11.48 -2.44 -41.55
N ALA A 379 11.83 -1.57 -40.60
CA ALA A 379 10.98 -0.47 -40.17
C ALA A 379 10.67 0.52 -41.32
N SER A 380 11.67 0.89 -42.13
CA SER A 380 11.51 1.75 -43.30
C SER A 380 10.60 1.13 -44.36
N ASN A 381 10.71 -0.17 -44.61
CA ASN A 381 9.85 -0.88 -45.55
C ASN A 381 8.37 -0.83 -45.10
N VAL A 382 8.11 -0.98 -43.80
CA VAL A 382 6.74 -0.90 -43.27
C VAL A 382 6.17 0.52 -43.37
N VAL A 383 6.97 1.55 -43.06
CA VAL A 383 6.56 2.95 -43.24
C VAL A 383 6.29 3.28 -44.72
N SER A 384 7.09 2.75 -45.65
CA SER A 384 6.84 2.94 -47.09
C SER A 384 5.57 2.25 -47.59
N LYS A 385 5.18 1.12 -46.98
CA LYS A 385 3.98 0.35 -47.34
C LYS A 385 2.69 0.95 -46.78
N LEU A 386 2.70 1.35 -45.50
CA LEU A 386 1.52 1.87 -44.80
C LEU A 386 1.36 3.39 -44.95
N GLY A 387 2.43 4.09 -45.29
CA GLY A 387 2.48 5.55 -45.36
C GLY A 387 2.50 6.21 -43.97
N PRO A 388 2.65 7.55 -43.92
CA PRO A 388 2.67 8.30 -42.67
C PRO A 388 1.27 8.42 -42.03
N LEU A 389 0.21 8.21 -42.80
CA LEU A 389 -1.18 8.32 -42.35
C LEU A 389 -1.97 7.11 -42.86
N TYR A 390 -2.46 6.29 -41.94
CA TYR A 390 -3.21 5.06 -42.24
C TYR A 390 -4.62 5.15 -41.64
N GLU A 391 -5.64 4.69 -42.35
CA GLU A 391 -7.02 4.67 -41.86
C GLU A 391 -7.33 3.34 -41.18
N TRP A 392 -7.61 3.39 -39.88
CA TRP A 392 -7.93 2.21 -39.09
C TRP A 392 -9.13 2.45 -38.17
N GLY A 393 -10.18 1.63 -38.33
CA GLY A 393 -11.37 1.68 -37.47
C GLY A 393 -12.08 3.04 -37.45
N GLY A 394 -12.07 3.77 -38.57
CA GLY A 394 -12.65 5.12 -38.67
C GLY A 394 -11.79 6.25 -38.08
N SER A 395 -10.56 5.94 -37.62
CA SER A 395 -9.58 6.91 -37.14
C SER A 395 -8.35 6.95 -38.04
N LYS A 396 -7.76 8.14 -38.22
CA LYS A 396 -6.51 8.33 -38.97
C LYS A 396 -5.32 8.20 -38.02
N ILE A 397 -4.59 7.09 -38.11
CA ILE A 397 -3.40 6.85 -37.30
C ILE A 397 -2.18 7.48 -37.99
N SER A 398 -1.30 8.09 -37.20
CA SER A 398 -0.04 8.69 -37.67
C SER A 398 1.11 7.74 -37.36
N ILE A 399 1.92 7.39 -38.36
CA ILE A 399 3.04 6.46 -38.26
C ILE A 399 4.33 7.20 -38.61
N GLY A 400 5.34 7.11 -37.75
CA GLY A 400 6.68 7.65 -38.04
C GLY A 400 7.75 7.06 -37.14
N PHE A 401 9.01 7.45 -37.35
CA PHE A 401 10.12 6.94 -36.55
C PHE A 401 10.11 7.52 -35.12
N ALA A 402 10.36 6.68 -34.12
CA ALA A 402 10.54 7.14 -32.75
C ALA A 402 11.84 7.94 -32.59
N LYS A 403 11.79 8.98 -31.75
CA LYS A 403 12.93 9.85 -31.46
C LYS A 403 13.92 9.21 -30.50
#